data_AF-A0A5E4G4K5-F1
#
_entry.id   AF-A0A5E4G4K5-F1
#
_cell.length_a   1.000
_cell.length_b   1.000
_cell.length_c   1.000
_cell.angle_alpha   90.00
_cell.angle_beta   90.00
_cell.angle_gamma   90.00
#
_symmetry.space_group_name_H-M   'P 1'
#
loop_
_entity.id
_entity.type
_entity.pdbx_description
1 polymer ?
#
loop_
_entity_poly.entity_id
_entity_poly.type
_entity_poly.pdbx_seq_one_letter_code
_entity_poly.pdbx_strand_id
1 'polypeptide(L)'
;MSRNTATDMRWHKDKRVDDSEQMVHPTDSIAWKDFDKMYPNFAKDPRNTFSMMTLLIPGPQAPVRDIDVYLLPMIDELKELWEHGVQTYDYMTKSMFNLRATMIWTINDFSAYGNLSGWSTKGFLACPVCKMDTTYCRLRSKIGYIGHRRYLPMQHSWLKNKADFDGHQEMRPPPREFSGEDILE
;
A
#
# COMPACT_ATOMS: atom_id res chain seq x y z
N MET A 1 -19.53 0.02 13.42
CA MET A 1 -20.36 -0.10 12.20
C MET A 1 -21.80 -0.34 12.59
N SER A 2 -22.77 0.23 11.87
CA SER A 2 -24.21 0.03 12.14
C SER A 2 -24.70 -1.33 11.61
N ARG A 3 -25.84 -1.83 12.12
CA ARG A 3 -26.44 -3.10 11.67
C ARG A 3 -26.84 -3.06 10.18
N ASN A 4 -27.26 -1.89 9.68
CA ASN A 4 -27.62 -1.69 8.28
C ASN A 4 -26.38 -1.78 7.39
N THR A 5 -25.30 -1.07 7.76
CA THR A 5 -24.01 -1.13 7.07
C THR A 5 -23.46 -2.57 7.01
N ALA A 6 -23.59 -3.33 8.10
CA ALA A 6 -23.13 -4.72 8.12
C ALA A 6 -23.92 -5.65 7.18
N THR A 7 -25.16 -5.30 6.85
CA THR A 7 -26.00 -6.08 5.93
C THR A 7 -25.60 -5.81 4.47
N ASP A 8 -25.34 -4.55 4.13
CA ASP A 8 -24.90 -4.16 2.79
C ASP A 8 -23.52 -4.75 2.45
N MET A 9 -22.63 -4.85 3.45
CA MET A 9 -21.31 -5.48 3.31
C MET A 9 -21.36 -7.00 3.05
N ARG A 10 -22.54 -7.65 3.08
CA ARG A 10 -22.71 -9.07 2.70
C ARG A 10 -23.40 -9.27 1.36
N TRP A 11 -23.74 -8.20 0.65
CA TRP A 11 -24.52 -8.26 -0.59
C TRP A 11 -23.90 -9.19 -1.64
N HIS A 12 -22.56 -9.15 -1.78
CA HIS A 12 -21.77 -9.99 -2.69
C HIS A 12 -21.99 -11.51 -2.50
N LYS A 13 -22.54 -11.95 -1.37
CA LYS A 13 -22.76 -13.37 -1.04
C LYS A 13 -24.24 -13.68 -0.85
N ASP A 14 -24.95 -12.78 -0.18
CA ASP A 14 -26.36 -12.99 0.16
C ASP A 14 -27.30 -12.65 -1.02
N LYS A 15 -26.89 -11.76 -1.92
CA LYS A 15 -27.74 -11.17 -2.96
C LYS A 15 -27.08 -11.08 -4.35
N ARG A 16 -25.87 -11.62 -4.52
CA ARG A 16 -25.18 -11.63 -5.81
C ARG A 16 -25.90 -12.56 -6.79
N VAL A 17 -26.07 -12.07 -8.02
CA VAL A 17 -26.47 -12.89 -9.17
C VAL A 17 -25.19 -13.19 -9.94
N ASP A 18 -24.85 -14.47 -10.06
CA ASP A 18 -23.66 -14.91 -10.80
C ASP A 18 -23.99 -14.92 -12.29
N ASP A 19 -23.60 -13.87 -13.00
CA ASP A 19 -23.62 -13.84 -14.47
C ASP A 19 -22.25 -14.31 -14.96
N SER A 20 -22.17 -15.57 -15.39
CA SER A 20 -20.89 -16.21 -15.73
C SER A 20 -20.17 -15.58 -16.92
N GLU A 21 -20.84 -14.71 -17.68
CA GLU A 21 -20.28 -14.07 -18.87
C GLU A 21 -19.78 -12.64 -18.63
N GLN A 22 -20.21 -11.97 -17.55
CA GLN A 22 -19.87 -10.57 -17.27
C GLN A 22 -19.39 -10.38 -15.84
N MET A 23 -18.22 -9.75 -15.69
CA MET A 23 -17.71 -9.37 -14.37
C MET A 23 -18.50 -8.15 -13.86
N VAL A 24 -19.44 -8.39 -12.93
CA VAL A 24 -20.26 -7.33 -12.31
C VAL A 24 -19.75 -6.94 -10.91
N HIS A 25 -18.85 -7.76 -10.35
CA HIS A 25 -18.16 -7.53 -9.09
C HIS A 25 -16.72 -8.10 -9.14
N PRO A 26 -15.74 -7.53 -8.41
CA PRO A 26 -14.38 -8.08 -8.34
C PRO A 26 -14.30 -9.56 -7.92
N THR A 27 -15.22 -10.03 -7.07
CA THR A 27 -15.35 -11.45 -6.67
C THR A 27 -15.74 -12.38 -7.85
N ASP A 28 -16.11 -11.83 -9.00
CA ASP A 28 -16.42 -12.62 -10.20
C ASP A 28 -15.15 -12.93 -11.03
N SER A 29 -14.02 -12.29 -10.69
CA SER A 29 -12.73 -12.54 -11.32
C SER A 29 -12.29 -14.00 -11.14
N ILE A 30 -11.49 -14.49 -12.09
CA ILE A 30 -10.96 -15.85 -12.07
C ILE A 30 -10.01 -16.02 -10.88
N ALA A 31 -9.16 -15.01 -10.60
CA ALA A 31 -8.25 -15.02 -9.47
C ALA A 31 -8.99 -15.16 -8.12
N TRP A 32 -10.13 -14.49 -7.95
CA TRP A 32 -10.92 -14.61 -6.73
C TRP A 32 -11.57 -15.98 -6.56
N LYS A 33 -12.07 -16.55 -7.66
CA LYS A 33 -12.65 -17.90 -7.68
C LYS A 33 -11.60 -18.95 -7.33
N ASP A 34 -10.38 -18.82 -7.85
CA ASP A 34 -9.27 -19.71 -7.54
C ASP A 34 -8.77 -19.53 -6.10
N PHE A 35 -8.70 -18.30 -5.60
CA PHE A 35 -8.37 -18.02 -4.21
C PHE A 35 -9.40 -18.62 -3.24
N ASP A 36 -10.70 -18.42 -3.49
CA ASP A 36 -11.78 -18.99 -2.66
C ASP A 36 -11.73 -20.52 -2.66
N LYS A 37 -11.36 -21.12 -3.79
CA LYS A 37 -11.16 -22.57 -3.92
C LYS A 37 -9.93 -23.06 -3.15
N MET A 38 -8.85 -22.28 -3.13
CA MET A 38 -7.62 -22.60 -2.41
C MET A 38 -7.77 -22.40 -0.89
N TYR A 39 -8.57 -21.41 -0.45
CA TYR A 39 -8.79 -21.05 0.95
C TYR A 39 -10.28 -21.14 1.35
N PRO A 40 -10.89 -22.34 1.35
CA PRO A 40 -12.34 -22.50 1.52
C PRO A 40 -12.85 -22.08 2.90
N ASN A 41 -12.02 -22.17 3.94
CA ASN A 41 -12.39 -21.68 5.27
C ASN A 41 -12.48 -20.15 5.33
N PHE A 42 -11.66 -19.46 4.52
CA PHE A 42 -11.70 -18.01 4.39
C PHE A 42 -12.94 -17.58 3.59
N ALA A 43 -13.21 -18.23 2.45
CA ALA A 43 -14.37 -17.97 1.58
C ALA A 43 -15.74 -18.18 2.29
N LYS A 44 -15.77 -19.06 3.30
CA LYS A 44 -16.99 -19.35 4.07
C LYS A 44 -17.48 -18.17 4.92
N ASP A 45 -16.63 -17.23 5.29
CA ASP A 45 -17.03 -16.09 6.12
C ASP A 45 -17.49 -14.90 5.25
N PRO A 46 -18.78 -14.52 5.26
CA PRO A 46 -19.29 -13.38 4.48
C PRO A 46 -18.69 -12.01 4.88
N ARG A 47 -17.93 -11.94 5.97
CA ARG A 47 -17.23 -10.72 6.41
C ARG A 47 -15.89 -10.52 5.71
N ASN A 48 -15.38 -11.52 5.01
CA ASN A 48 -14.06 -11.50 4.40
C ASN A 48 -13.99 -10.80 3.03
N THR A 49 -15.11 -10.20 2.59
CA THR A 49 -15.31 -9.97 1.15
C THR A 49 -15.17 -8.53 0.67
N PHE A 50 -14.75 -7.61 1.53
CA PHE A 50 -14.45 -6.22 1.11
C PHE A 50 -13.05 -5.76 1.55
N SER A 51 -12.23 -6.73 1.91
CA SER A 51 -11.24 -6.52 2.94
C SER A 51 -9.81 -6.55 2.43
N MET A 52 -9.58 -6.83 1.15
CA MET A 52 -8.22 -6.82 0.64
C MET A 52 -7.70 -5.39 0.43
N MET A 53 -8.58 -4.43 0.13
CA MET A 53 -8.20 -3.00 0.09
C MET A 53 -8.51 -2.21 1.37
N THR A 54 -9.39 -2.68 2.27
CA THR A 54 -9.76 -1.92 3.50
C THR A 54 -9.46 -2.60 4.85
N LEU A 55 -9.06 -3.87 4.92
CA LEU A 55 -8.68 -4.53 6.20
C LEU A 55 -7.16 -4.70 6.42
N LEU A 56 -6.33 -3.81 5.86
CA LEU A 56 -4.95 -3.67 6.31
C LEU A 56 -4.81 -2.81 7.58
N ILE A 57 -5.80 -2.86 8.49
CA ILE A 57 -5.56 -2.50 9.90
C ILE A 57 -5.78 -3.77 10.71
N PRO A 58 -4.80 -4.68 10.73
CA PRO A 58 -4.95 -5.82 11.57
C PRO A 58 -4.77 -5.33 13.01
N GLY A 59 -5.56 -5.88 13.92
CA GLY A 59 -5.25 -5.78 15.34
C GLY A 59 -3.88 -6.42 15.66
N PRO A 60 -3.54 -6.60 16.94
CA PRO A 60 -2.21 -7.07 17.40
C PRO A 60 -1.68 -8.38 16.78
N GLN A 61 -2.50 -9.11 16.04
CA GLN A 61 -2.22 -10.40 15.39
C GLN A 61 -2.08 -10.28 13.86
N ALA A 62 -1.71 -9.09 13.40
CA ALA A 62 -1.46 -8.79 12.00
C ALA A 62 -0.65 -9.86 11.26
N PRO A 63 -1.12 -10.34 10.09
CA PRO A 63 -0.29 -11.11 9.17
C PRO A 63 0.64 -10.14 8.44
N VAL A 64 1.48 -9.41 9.19
CA VAL A 64 2.49 -8.49 8.65
C VAL A 64 3.42 -9.23 7.68
N ARG A 65 3.67 -10.51 7.97
CA ARG A 65 4.53 -11.38 7.16
C ARG A 65 3.87 -12.01 5.95
N ASP A 66 2.55 -12.17 5.96
CA ASP A 66 1.83 -12.90 4.90
C ASP A 66 0.98 -11.94 4.04
N ILE A 67 1.26 -10.62 4.11
CA ILE A 67 0.57 -9.60 3.32
C ILE A 67 0.71 -9.88 1.81
N ASP A 68 1.84 -10.44 1.40
CA ASP A 68 2.15 -10.87 0.04
C ASP A 68 1.18 -11.97 -0.45
N VAL A 69 0.80 -12.92 0.42
CA VAL A 69 -0.20 -13.95 0.10
C VAL A 69 -1.55 -13.33 -0.24
N TYR A 70 -1.93 -12.27 0.48
CA TYR A 70 -3.15 -11.54 0.19
C TYR A 70 -3.00 -10.69 -1.08
N LEU A 71 -1.83 -10.12 -1.37
CA LEU A 71 -1.67 -9.29 -2.56
C LEU A 71 -1.56 -10.10 -3.85
N LEU A 72 -1.25 -11.40 -3.77
CA LEU A 72 -1.01 -12.24 -4.94
C LEU A 72 -2.18 -12.23 -5.96
N PRO A 73 -3.46 -12.45 -5.58
CA PRO A 73 -4.57 -12.39 -6.53
C PRO A 73 -4.72 -11.01 -7.17
N MET A 74 -4.48 -9.93 -6.42
CA MET A 74 -4.51 -8.56 -6.95
C MET A 74 -3.39 -8.32 -7.96
N ILE A 75 -2.19 -8.84 -7.71
CA ILE A 75 -1.06 -8.74 -8.64
C ILE A 75 -1.38 -9.46 -9.94
N ASP A 76 -1.98 -10.65 -9.86
CA ASP A 76 -2.35 -11.43 -11.04
C ASP A 76 -3.45 -10.73 -11.85
N GLU A 77 -4.46 -10.16 -11.20
CA GLU A 77 -5.49 -9.33 -11.85
C GLU A 77 -4.90 -8.08 -12.52
N LEU A 78 -3.97 -7.39 -11.86
CA LEU A 78 -3.32 -6.22 -12.43
C LEU A 78 -2.48 -6.57 -13.67
N LYS A 79 -1.83 -7.74 -13.67
CA LYS A 79 -1.12 -8.25 -14.85
C LYS A 79 -2.10 -8.58 -15.97
N GLU A 80 -3.19 -9.28 -15.68
CA GLU A 80 -4.23 -9.61 -16.67
C GLU A 80 -4.83 -8.33 -17.29
N LEU A 81 -5.18 -7.34 -16.45
CA LEU A 81 -5.70 -6.05 -16.88
C LEU A 81 -4.70 -5.27 -17.74
N TRP A 82 -3.39 -5.38 -17.47
CA TRP A 82 -2.37 -4.66 -18.22
C TRP A 82 -2.05 -5.33 -19.56
N GLU A 83 -1.80 -6.65 -19.55
CA GLU A 83 -1.30 -7.42 -20.69
C GLU A 83 -2.42 -7.69 -21.71
N HIS A 84 -3.55 -8.19 -21.23
CA HIS A 84 -4.66 -8.66 -22.05
C HIS A 84 -5.84 -7.67 -22.02
N GLY A 85 -6.19 -7.19 -20.83
CA GLY A 85 -7.42 -6.45 -20.55
C GLY A 85 -8.63 -7.37 -20.38
N VAL A 86 -9.73 -6.81 -19.86
CA VAL A 86 -10.99 -7.52 -19.61
C VAL A 86 -12.14 -6.86 -20.37
N GLN A 87 -12.99 -7.67 -20.98
CA GLN A 87 -14.22 -7.19 -21.62
C GLN A 87 -15.17 -6.60 -20.56
N THR A 88 -15.44 -5.30 -20.67
CA THR A 88 -16.23 -4.54 -19.71
C THR A 88 -17.36 -3.83 -20.45
N TYR A 89 -18.56 -3.87 -19.88
CA TYR A 89 -19.71 -3.15 -20.41
C TYR A 89 -19.73 -1.72 -19.89
N ASP A 90 -19.71 -0.73 -20.80
CA ASP A 90 -19.93 0.66 -20.44
C ASP A 90 -21.43 0.97 -20.46
N TYR A 91 -21.97 1.26 -19.28
CA TYR A 91 -23.38 1.61 -19.10
C TYR A 91 -23.79 2.90 -19.84
N MET A 92 -22.88 3.86 -20.03
CA MET A 92 -23.19 5.13 -20.66
C MET A 92 -23.29 4.99 -22.18
N THR A 93 -22.31 4.35 -22.81
CA THR A 93 -22.31 4.12 -24.27
C THR A 93 -23.13 2.90 -24.69
N LYS A 94 -23.57 2.07 -23.73
CA LYS A 94 -24.28 0.80 -23.96
C LYS A 94 -23.49 -0.18 -24.82
N SER A 95 -22.16 -0.16 -24.71
CA SER A 95 -21.25 -0.93 -25.55
C SER A 95 -20.20 -1.68 -24.72
N MET A 96 -19.66 -2.76 -25.29
CA MET A 96 -18.53 -3.47 -24.72
C MET A 96 -17.22 -2.79 -25.13
N PHE A 97 -16.27 -2.70 -24.21
CA PHE A 97 -14.90 -2.27 -24.51
C PHE A 97 -13.90 -3.13 -23.76
N ASN A 98 -12.65 -3.15 -24.23
CA ASN A 98 -11.56 -3.84 -23.54
C ASN A 98 -10.94 -2.91 -22.50
N LEU A 99 -11.24 -3.13 -21.22
CA LEU A 99 -10.67 -2.35 -20.13
C LEU A 99 -9.23 -2.80 -19.87
N ARG A 100 -8.31 -1.85 -19.88
CA ARG A 100 -6.95 -2.02 -19.38
C ARG A 100 -6.71 -1.08 -18.21
N ALA A 101 -6.01 -1.57 -17.20
CA ALA A 101 -5.69 -0.79 -16.01
C ALA A 101 -4.23 -0.99 -15.63
N THR A 102 -3.65 0.01 -14.95
CA THR A 102 -2.31 -0.05 -14.38
C THR A 102 -2.28 0.64 -13.03
N MET A 103 -1.43 0.17 -12.13
CA MET A 103 -1.23 0.76 -10.82
C MET A 103 -0.05 1.73 -10.87
N ILE A 104 -0.31 3.02 -10.62
CA ILE A 104 0.75 4.05 -10.69
C ILE A 104 1.42 4.27 -9.32
N TRP A 105 0.63 4.38 -8.26
CA TRP A 105 1.14 4.54 -6.88
C TRP A 105 0.18 3.94 -5.86
N THR A 106 0.71 3.58 -4.69
CA THR A 106 -0.07 3.14 -3.52
C THR A 106 0.02 4.20 -2.42
N ILE A 107 -1.08 4.40 -1.69
CA ILE A 107 -1.12 5.30 -0.52
C ILE A 107 -1.02 4.43 0.72
N ASN A 108 0.11 4.52 1.41
CA ASN A 108 0.40 3.72 2.58
C ASN A 108 0.82 4.62 3.73
N ASP A 109 0.51 4.23 4.95
CA ASP A 109 1.20 4.81 6.10
C ASP A 109 2.66 4.32 6.14
N PHE A 110 3.47 4.93 7.01
CA PHE A 110 4.90 4.62 7.07
C PHE A 110 5.18 3.17 7.49
N SER A 111 4.29 2.52 8.24
CA SER A 111 4.50 1.13 8.66
C SER A 111 4.16 0.14 7.54
N ALA A 112 3.03 0.34 6.88
CA ALA A 112 2.57 -0.44 5.73
C ALA A 112 3.55 -0.33 4.55
N TYR A 113 4.15 0.85 4.34
CA TYR A 113 5.20 1.03 3.34
C TYR A 113 6.32 -0.01 3.50
N GLY A 114 6.75 -0.28 4.73
CA GLY A 114 7.84 -1.24 4.96
C GLY A 114 7.47 -2.67 4.62
N ASN A 115 6.21 -3.05 4.82
CA ASN A 115 5.73 -4.37 4.46
C ASN A 115 5.61 -4.53 2.93
N LEU A 116 5.18 -3.48 2.23
CA LEU A 116 4.92 -3.53 0.78
C LEU A 116 6.18 -3.33 -0.07
N SER A 117 7.11 -2.50 0.37
CA SER A 117 8.33 -2.19 -0.38
C SER A 117 9.52 -3.10 -0.03
N GLY A 118 9.41 -3.89 1.03
CA GLY A 118 10.54 -4.59 1.64
C GLY A 118 11.53 -3.64 2.34
N TRP A 119 11.27 -2.33 2.37
CA TRP A 119 12.11 -1.36 3.05
C TRP A 119 11.96 -1.49 4.57
N SER A 120 13.08 -1.50 5.30
CA SER A 120 13.01 -1.45 6.75
C SER A 120 12.47 -0.09 7.19
N THR A 121 11.31 -0.05 7.84
CA THR A 121 10.76 1.19 8.44
C THR A 121 11.16 1.35 9.91
N LYS A 122 12.11 0.51 10.36
CA LYS A 122 12.63 0.46 11.73
C LYS A 122 14.16 0.53 11.72
N GLY A 123 14.72 0.88 12.87
CA GLY A 123 16.16 0.92 13.08
C GLY A 123 16.80 2.22 12.57
N PHE A 124 18.07 2.16 12.19
CA PHE A 124 18.88 3.35 11.91
C PHE A 124 18.75 3.87 10.46
N LEU A 125 18.19 3.07 9.56
CA LEU A 125 18.08 3.35 8.13
C LEU A 125 16.62 3.41 7.65
N ALA A 126 15.71 3.84 8.53
CA ALA A 126 14.29 3.72 8.23
C ALA A 126 13.79 4.67 7.13
N CYS A 127 14.47 5.80 6.90
CA CYS A 127 13.99 6.80 5.96
C CYS A 127 14.26 6.35 4.51
N PRO A 128 13.23 6.11 3.68
CA PRO A 128 13.42 5.69 2.29
C PRO A 128 13.97 6.81 1.39
N VAL A 129 13.82 8.07 1.83
CA VAL A 129 14.36 9.24 1.12
C VAL A 129 15.84 9.40 1.41
N CYS A 130 16.23 9.42 2.69
CA CYS A 130 17.62 9.61 3.07
C CYS A 130 18.47 8.35 2.87
N LYS A 131 17.87 7.15 2.95
CA LYS A 131 18.56 5.85 2.85
C LYS A 131 19.79 5.78 3.76
N MET A 132 20.98 5.59 3.20
CA MET A 132 22.27 5.54 3.91
C MET A 132 22.65 6.88 4.55
N ASP A 133 22.12 8.01 4.07
CA ASP A 133 22.33 9.34 4.63
C ASP A 133 21.38 9.67 5.80
N THR A 134 20.58 8.69 6.27
CA THR A 134 19.65 8.87 7.38
C THR A 134 20.40 9.35 8.62
N THR A 135 20.08 10.57 9.08
CA THR A 135 20.61 11.08 10.34
C THR A 135 19.66 10.72 11.47
N TYR A 136 20.19 10.10 12.52
CA TYR A 136 19.41 9.67 13.67
C TYR A 136 20.09 10.06 14.98
N CYS A 137 19.31 10.11 16.05
CA CYS A 137 19.82 10.18 17.42
C CYS A 137 19.11 9.14 18.28
N ARG A 138 19.82 8.63 19.29
CA ARG A 138 19.23 7.73 20.28
C ARG A 138 18.54 8.55 21.36
N LEU A 139 17.24 8.40 21.48
CA LEU A 139 16.46 8.84 22.63
C LEU A 139 16.43 7.71 23.67
N ARG A 140 15.97 7.97 24.89
CA ARG A 140 16.02 7.02 26.02
C ARG A 140 15.62 5.58 25.64
N SER A 141 14.48 5.41 24.98
CA SER A 141 13.95 4.11 24.55
C SER A 141 13.55 4.06 23.07
N LYS A 142 13.90 5.09 22.29
CA LYS A 142 13.47 5.25 20.90
C LYS A 142 14.61 5.80 20.04
N ILE A 143 14.46 5.70 18.73
CA ILE A 143 15.32 6.37 17.76
C ILE A 143 14.54 7.57 17.24
N GLY A 144 15.15 8.76 17.30
CA GLY A 144 14.63 9.97 16.66
C GLY A 144 15.36 10.18 15.34
N TYR A 145 14.62 10.43 14.26
CA TYR A 145 15.21 10.88 13.00
C TYR A 145 15.32 12.39 13.05
N ILE A 146 16.53 12.89 12.75
CA ILE A 146 16.87 14.31 12.83
C ILE A 146 17.57 14.73 11.53
N GLY A 147 18.09 15.95 11.47
CA GLY A 147 18.78 16.44 10.28
C GLY A 147 17.84 16.83 9.13
N HIS A 148 16.52 16.90 9.37
CA HIS A 148 15.54 17.39 8.39
C HIS A 148 15.81 18.84 7.93
N ARG A 149 16.58 19.59 8.72
CA ARG A 149 17.05 20.93 8.35
C ARG A 149 17.88 20.93 7.06
N ARG A 150 18.48 19.80 6.65
CA ARG A 150 19.24 19.65 5.40
C ARG A 150 18.42 19.92 4.13
N TYR A 151 17.10 19.86 4.20
CA TYR A 151 16.20 20.16 3.08
C TYR A 151 15.85 21.65 2.96
N LEU A 152 16.25 22.48 3.93
CA LEU A 152 15.95 23.90 3.91
C LEU A 152 16.91 24.66 2.97
N PRO A 153 16.47 25.78 2.37
CA PRO A 153 17.36 26.64 1.60
C PRO A 153 18.57 27.09 2.42
N MET A 154 19.75 27.22 1.79
CA MET A 154 21.02 27.57 2.46
C MET A 154 20.99 28.87 3.29
N GLN A 155 20.05 29.77 2.99
CA GLN A 155 19.90 31.04 3.71
C GLN A 155 18.91 30.96 4.89
N HIS A 156 18.29 29.80 5.11
CA HIS A 156 17.25 29.63 6.12
C HIS A 156 17.84 29.76 7.54
N SER A 157 17.21 30.60 8.38
CA SER A 157 17.70 30.93 9.72
C SER A 157 17.85 29.70 10.63
N TRP A 158 16.95 28.72 10.49
CA TRP A 158 17.00 27.47 11.26
C TRP A 158 18.25 26.62 11.01
N LEU A 159 18.96 26.78 9.90
CA LEU A 159 20.24 26.09 9.67
C LEU A 159 21.29 26.49 10.71
N LYS A 160 21.27 27.76 11.15
CA LYS A 160 22.22 28.30 12.13
C LYS A 160 21.74 28.19 13.58
N ASN A 161 20.44 27.91 13.78
CA ASN A 161 19.85 27.77 15.09
C ASN A 161 20.26 26.43 15.74
N LYS A 162 21.28 26.49 16.59
CA LYS A 162 21.74 25.34 17.37
C LYS A 162 20.98 25.16 18.69
N ALA A 163 20.38 26.23 19.21
CA ALA A 163 19.80 26.25 20.55
C ALA A 163 18.48 25.47 20.62
N ASP A 164 17.64 25.62 19.59
CA ASP A 164 16.31 24.97 19.54
C ASP A 164 16.34 23.56 18.91
N PHE A 165 17.52 23.09 18.48
CA PHE A 165 17.68 21.84 17.74
C PHE A 165 18.73 20.91 18.40
N ASP A 166 19.59 20.29 17.60
CA ASP A 166 20.53 19.25 18.01
C ASP A 166 21.89 19.79 18.48
N GLY A 167 21.99 21.08 18.81
CA GLY A 167 23.24 21.70 19.27
C GLY A 167 24.25 22.01 18.16
N HIS A 168 23.93 21.68 16.91
CA HIS A 168 24.81 21.87 15.76
C HIS A 168 24.24 22.84 14.73
N GLN A 169 25.11 23.54 14.01
CA GLN A 169 24.71 24.22 12.78
C GLN A 169 24.62 23.18 11.66
N GLU A 170 23.56 23.24 10.86
CA GLU A 170 23.38 22.34 9.73
C GLU A 170 23.91 23.01 8.47
N MET A 171 25.09 22.58 8.02
CA MET A 171 25.77 23.08 6.82
C MET A 171 25.92 21.99 5.74
N ARG A 172 25.46 20.76 6.01
CA ARG A 172 25.54 19.66 5.07
C ARG A 172 24.53 19.88 3.93
N PRO A 173 24.83 19.43 2.70
CA PRO A 173 23.86 19.43 1.61
C PRO A 173 22.67 18.52 1.93
N PRO A 174 21.53 18.68 1.22
CA PRO A 174 20.44 17.70 1.27
C PRO A 174 20.97 16.27 1.01
N PRO A 175 20.31 15.23 1.56
CA PRO A 175 20.64 13.84 1.22
C PRO A 175 20.69 13.60 -0.29
N ARG A 176 21.53 12.67 -0.74
CA ARG A 176 21.64 12.35 -2.16
C ARG A 176 20.29 11.90 -2.70
N GLU A 177 19.87 12.50 -3.81
CA GLU A 177 18.76 11.98 -4.60
C GLU A 177 19.24 10.79 -5.43
N PHE A 178 18.47 9.71 -5.43
CA PHE A 178 18.76 8.50 -6.17
C PHE A 178 17.88 8.46 -7.41
N SER A 179 18.45 8.11 -8.56
CA SER A 179 17.67 7.81 -9.75
C SER A 179 16.91 6.48 -9.59
N GLY A 180 15.96 6.22 -10.50
CA GLY A 180 15.31 4.91 -10.56
C GLY A 180 16.30 3.78 -10.84
N GLU A 181 17.34 4.05 -11.64
CA GLU A 181 18.41 3.10 -11.96
C GLU A 181 19.27 2.81 -10.72
N ASP A 182 19.65 3.84 -9.96
CA ASP A 182 20.40 3.72 -8.70
C ASP A 182 19.64 2.90 -7.62
N ILE A 183 18.32 2.75 -7.76
CA ILE A 183 17.47 1.99 -6.84
C ILE A 183 17.39 0.52 -7.23
N LEU A 184 17.59 0.20 -8.51
CA LEU A 184 17.40 -1.15 -9.06
C LEU A 184 18.69 -1.99 -9.05
N GLU A 185 19.85 -1.38 -8.86
CA GLU A 185 21.14 -2.04 -8.58
C GLU A 185 21.29 -2.48 -7.10
#